data_AF-A0A9Q8CK94-F1
#
_entry.id   AF-A0A9Q8CK94-F1
#
_cell.length_a   1.000
_cell.length_b   1.000
_cell.length_c   1.000
_cell.angle_alpha   90.00
_cell.angle_beta   90.00
_cell.angle_gamma   90.00
#
_symmetry.space_group_name_H-M   'P 1'
#
loop_
_entity.id
_entity.type
_entity.pdbx_description
1 polymer ?
#
loop_
_entity_poly.entity_id
_entity_poly.type
_entity_poly.pdbx_seq_one_letter_code
_entity_poly.pdbx_strand_id
1 'polypeptide(L)' 'MQFTAVLITCLIMFGTFFLVYYGTDRLLNYFSKTRKPFNYKLAAFTGIFMVLFYLIFSNVFK' A
#
# COMPACT_ATOMS: atom_id res chain seq x y z
N MET A 1 -16.82 17.69 5.95
CA MET A 1 -17.14 16.35 5.40
C MET A 1 -16.11 15.86 4.37
N GLN A 2 -15.49 16.74 3.56
CA GLN A 2 -14.52 16.32 2.52
C GLN A 2 -13.20 15.76 3.09
N PHE A 3 -12.68 16.33 4.19
CA PHE A 3 -11.42 15.87 4.82
C PHE A 3 -11.53 14.46 5.42
N THR A 4 -12.64 14.17 6.10
CA THR A 4 -12.92 12.85 6.68
C THR A 4 -13.01 11.77 5.60
N ALA A 5 -13.61 12.09 4.45
CA ALA A 5 -13.66 11.19 3.30
C ALA A 5 -12.26 10.89 2.73
N VAL A 6 -11.40 11.90 2.59
CA VAL A 6 -10.01 11.72 2.12
C VAL A 6 -9.21 10.83 3.07
N LEU A 7 -9.33 11.04 4.39
CA LEU A 7 -8.67 10.20 5.39
C LEU A 7 -9.10 8.73 5.32
N ILE A 8 -10.41 8.48 5.18
CA ILE A 8 -10.95 7.12 5.04
C ILE A 8 -10.43 6.48 3.75
N THR A 9 -10.42 7.21 2.63
CA THR A 9 -9.87 6.71 1.36
C THR A 9 -8.39 6.36 1.48
N CYS A 10 -7.58 7.18 2.17
CA CYS A 10 -6.17 6.87 2.41
C CYS A 10 -5.98 5.59 3.23
N LEU A 11 -6.78 5.39 4.27
CA LEU A 11 -6.75 4.17 5.10
C LEU A 11 -7.14 2.93 4.28
N ILE A 12 -8.20 3.03 3.48
CA ILE A 12 -8.64 1.95 2.59
C ILE A 12 -7.52 1.63 1.59
N MET A 13 -7.00 2.62 0.88
CA MET A 13 -5.92 2.44 -0.09
C MET A 13 -4.68 1.76 0.52
N PHE A 14 -4.26 2.21 1.71
CA PHE A 14 -3.14 1.60 2.40
C PHE A 14 -3.42 0.14 2.78
N GLY A 15 -4.61 -0.14 3.32
CA GLY A 15 -5.04 -1.50 3.68
C GLY A 15 -5.09 -2.44 2.47
N THR A 16 -5.69 -2.00 1.37
CA THR A 16 -5.78 -2.80 0.13
C THR A 16 -4.39 -3.05 -0.46
N PHE A 17 -3.53 -2.02 -0.50
CA PHE A 17 -2.15 -2.17 -0.96
C PHE A 17 -1.40 -3.20 -0.11
N PHE A 18 -1.50 -3.13 1.22
CA PHE A 18 -0.83 -4.05 2.12
C PHE A 18 -1.30 -5.49 1.92
N LEU A 19 -2.61 -5.70 1.73
CA LEU A 19 -3.20 -7.00 1.40
C LEU A 19 -2.67 -7.57 0.08
N VAL A 20 -2.66 -6.76 -0.98
CA VAL A 20 -2.15 -7.16 -2.29
C VAL A 20 -0.66 -7.47 -2.21
N TYR A 21 0.13 -6.61 -1.55
CA TYR A 21 1.56 -6.80 -1.38
C TYR A 21 1.86 -8.09 -0.60
N TYR A 22 1.14 -8.33 0.49
CA TYR A 22 1.25 -9.58 1.27
C TYR A 22 0.86 -10.82 0.45
N GLY A 23 -0.25 -10.76 -0.28
CA GLY A 23 -0.67 -11.85 -1.16
C GLY A 23 0.36 -12.15 -2.24
N THR A 24 0.92 -11.11 -2.86
CA THR A 24 1.93 -11.21 -3.91
C THR A 24 3.23 -11.78 -3.37
N ASP A 25 3.70 -11.32 -2.21
CA ASP A 25 4.91 -11.85 -1.56
C ASP A 25 4.75 -13.32 -1.18
N ARG A 26 3.59 -13.72 -0.65
CA ARG A 26 3.28 -15.13 -0.35
C ARG A 26 3.21 -16.00 -1.59
N LEU A 27 2.58 -15.51 -2.67
CA LEU A 27 2.54 -16.20 -3.96
C LEU A 27 3.94 -16.38 -4.54
N LEU A 28 4.74 -15.32 -4.60
CA LEU A 28 6.12 -15.38 -5.08
C LEU A 28 6.98 -16.32 -4.21
N ASN A 29 6.79 -16.31 -2.90
CA ASN A 29 7.46 -17.23 -1.98
C ASN A 29 6.99 -18.69 -2.14
N TYR A 30 5.76 -18.94 -2.57
CA TYR A 30 5.27 -20.29 -2.88
C TYR A 30 5.98 -20.88 -4.10
N PHE A 31 6.25 -20.06 -5.12
CA PHE A 31 6.95 -20.48 -6.34
C PHE A 31 8.48 -20.38 -6.25
N SER A 32 9.02 -19.71 -5.22
CA SER A 32 10.46 -19.57 -5.02
C SER A 32 11.07 -20.80 -4.34
N LYS A 33 12.22 -21.27 -4.84
CA LYS A 33 13.06 -22.28 -4.16
C LYS A 33 13.62 -21.78 -2.82
N THR A 34 13.71 -20.47 -2.63
CA THR A 34 14.16 -19.84 -1.36
C THR A 34 13.00 -19.06 -0.74
N ARG A 35 12.51 -19.53 0.40
CA ARG A 35 11.49 -18.82 1.19
C ARG A 35 12.14 -17.65 1.90
N LYS A 36 11.72 -16.43 1.59
CA LYS A 36 12.19 -15.21 2.27
C LYS A 36 11.13 -14.72 3.26
N PRO A 37 11.53 -14.16 4.42
CA PRO A 37 10.59 -13.56 5.34
C PRO A 37 9.97 -12.31 4.70
N PHE A 38 8.69 -12.08 4.98
CA PHE A 38 7.95 -10.92 4.49
C PHE A 38 8.62 -9.63 4.98
N ASN A 39 8.92 -8.70 4.07
CA ASN A 39 9.56 -7.44 4.41
C ASN A 39 8.53 -6.34 4.72
N TYR A 40 8.04 -6.33 5.95
CA TYR A 40 7.07 -5.33 6.45
C TYR A 40 7.54 -3.88 6.30
N LYS A 41 8.86 -3.64 6.44
CA LYS A 41 9.44 -2.29 6.33
C LYS A 41 9.28 -1.73 4.92
N LEU A 42 9.58 -2.56 3.92
CA LEU A 42 9.45 -2.16 2.52
C LEU A 42 7.98 -1.95 2.14
N ALA A 43 7.09 -2.85 2.57
CA ALA A 43 5.65 -2.74 2.33
C ALA A 43 5.04 -1.47 2.96
N ALA A 44 5.43 -1.15 4.20
CA ALA A 44 4.96 0.07 4.87
C ALA A 44 5.51 1.33 4.19
N PHE A 45 6.79 1.35 3.82
CA PHE A 45 7.41 2.49 3.13
C PHE A 45 6.75 2.77 1.78
N THR A 46 6.55 1.74 0.95
CA THR A 46 5.89 1.88 -0.35
C THR A 46 4.42 2.26 -0.21
N GLY A 47 3.70 1.72 0.78
CA GLY A 47 2.32 2.09 1.07
C GLY A 47 2.18 3.56 1.49
N ILE A 48 3.07 4.08 2.36
CA ILE A 48 3.07 5.50 2.76
C ILE A 48 3.38 6.38 1.55
N PHE A 49 4.37 5.99 0.73
CA PHE A 49 4.73 6.74 -0.47
C PHE A 49 3.57 6.82 -1.47
N MET A 50 2.82 5.73 -1.66
CA MET A 50 1.63 5.69 -2.50
C MET A 50 0.52 6.63 -2.00
N VAL A 51 0.27 6.65 -0.68
CA VAL A 51 -0.73 7.55 -0.08
C VAL A 51 -0.31 9.03 -0.23
N LEU A 52 0.98 9.33 -0.03
CA LEU A 52 1.52 10.68 -0.26
C LEU A 52 1.36 11.11 -1.71
N PHE A 53 1.69 10.23 -2.66
CA PHE A 53 1.49 10.48 -4.09
C PHE A 53 0.02 10.78 -4.40
N TYR A 54 -0.90 9.98 -3.87
CA TYR A 54 -2.34 10.21 -4.05
C TYR A 54 -2.77 11.57 -3.50
N LEU A 55 -2.30 11.98 -2.32
CA LEU A 55 -2.64 13.28 -1.74
C LEU A 55 -2.07 14.46 -2.55
N ILE A 56 -0.86 14.32 -3.09
CA ILE A 56 -0.25 15.37 -3.94
C ILE A 56 -1.03 15.48 -5.25
N PHE A 57 -1.20 14.37 -5.98
CA PHE A 57 -1.88 14.39 -7.28
C PHE A 57 -3.37 14.71 -7.15
N SER A 58 -4.06 14.24 -6.11
CA SER A 58 -5.46 14.59 -5.85
C SER A 58 -5.68 16.08 -5.56
N ASN A 59 -4.65 16.82 -5.09
CA ASN A 59 -4.71 18.27 -4.95
C ASN A 59 -4.27 19.01 -6.23
N VAL A 60 -3.45 18.40 -7.08
CA VAL A 60 -3.04 18.97 -8.38
C VAL A 60 -4.15 18.89 -9.43
N PHE A 61 -4.96 17.83 -9.40
CA PHE A 61 -6.09 17.63 -10.33
C PHE A 61 -7.43 18.15 -9.79
N LYS A 62 -7.39 19.01 -8.77
CA LYS A 62 -8.59 19.57 -8.14
C LYS A 62 -9.05 20.84 -8.82
#